data_AF-A0A1V6K4M5-F1
#
_entry.id   AF-A0A1V6K4M5-F1
#
_cell.length_a   1.000
_cell.length_b   1.000
_cell.length_c   1.000
_cell.angle_alpha   90.00
_cell.angle_beta   90.00
_cell.angle_gamma   90.00
#
_symmetry.space_group_name_H-M   'P 1'
#
loop_
_entity.id
_entity.type
_entity.pdbx_description
1 polymer ?
#
loop_
_entity_poly.entity_id
_entity_poly.type
_entity_poly.pdbx_seq_one_letter_code
_entity_poly.pdbx_strand_id
1 'polypeptide(L)'
;MADELDRNQSTISRAINGKYLDSPQGVQELAFFFSRSLTEAGDVSTRVAQEELRRIIEEEDPSRPYSDADLSALLRAKGLVVKRRTVANYRKLLDIPSASNRRRY
;
A
#
# COMPACT_ATOMS: atom_id res chain seq x y z
N MET A 1 -17.41 -9.14 -9.92
CA MET A 1 -17.65 -9.68 -8.56
C MET A 1 -16.28 -9.95 -7.98
N ALA A 2 -15.82 -9.11 -7.05
CA ALA A 2 -14.42 -9.03 -6.61
C ALA A 2 -14.34 -9.17 -5.09
N ASP A 3 -14.87 -10.27 -4.56
CA ASP A 3 -14.98 -10.52 -3.11
C ASP A 3 -14.28 -11.81 -2.65
N GLU A 4 -13.53 -12.49 -3.52
CA GLU A 4 -13.00 -13.84 -3.22
C GLU A 4 -11.54 -13.85 -2.72
N LEU A 5 -10.83 -12.72 -2.82
CA LEU A 5 -9.42 -12.61 -2.44
C LEU A 5 -9.18 -11.98 -1.05
N ASP A 6 -10.21 -11.41 -0.41
CA ASP A 6 -10.08 -10.72 0.89
C ASP A 6 -10.23 -11.66 2.11
N ARG A 7 -10.52 -12.95 1.88
CA ARG A 7 -10.86 -13.93 2.93
C ARG A 7 -9.74 -14.93 3.29
N ASN A 8 -8.64 -14.98 2.54
CA ASN A 8 -7.64 -16.05 2.70
C ASN A 8 -6.37 -15.67 3.48
N GLN A 9 -6.19 -14.41 3.90
CA GLN A 9 -5.03 -14.04 4.72
C GLN A 9 -5.04 -14.75 6.09
N SER A 10 -6.24 -15.00 6.66
CA SER A 10 -6.43 -15.72 7.92
C SER A 10 -6.45 -17.25 7.79
N THR A 11 -6.56 -17.79 6.58
CA THR A 11 -6.64 -19.22 6.30
C THR A 11 -5.26 -19.79 5.99
N ILE A 12 -4.45 -19.07 5.21
CA ILE A 12 -3.07 -19.46 4.91
C ILE A 12 -2.24 -19.48 6.20
N SER A 13 -2.41 -18.48 7.08
CA SER A 13 -1.74 -18.41 8.38
C SER A 13 -2.08 -19.60 9.31
N ARG A 14 -3.30 -20.14 9.24
CA ARG A 14 -3.67 -21.36 9.98
C ARG A 14 -3.14 -22.65 9.36
N ALA A 15 -2.91 -22.70 8.06
CA ALA A 15 -2.47 -23.91 7.35
C ALA A 15 -0.96 -24.22 7.49
N ILE A 16 -0.14 -23.22 7.85
CA ILE A 16 1.32 -23.34 8.00
C ILE A 16 1.80 -23.35 9.46
N ASN A 17 0.87 -23.18 10.41
CA ASN A 17 1.15 -23.18 11.84
C ASN A 17 1.58 -24.61 12.25
N GLY A 18 2.84 -24.78 12.69
CA GLY A 18 3.42 -26.08 13.04
C GLY A 18 4.27 -26.78 11.96
N LYS A 19 4.62 -26.10 10.85
CA LYS A 19 5.61 -26.62 9.89
C LYS A 19 6.93 -25.88 9.99
N TYR A 20 8.01 -26.65 10.11
CA TYR A 20 9.37 -26.17 10.29
C TYR A 20 10.17 -26.43 9.02
N LEU A 21 10.92 -25.43 8.55
CA LEU A 21 11.86 -25.58 7.46
C LEU A 21 13.24 -25.82 8.08
N ASP A 22 13.81 -26.98 7.79
CA ASP A 22 15.20 -27.25 8.14
C ASP A 22 16.11 -26.60 7.09
N SER A 23 17.03 -25.77 7.55
CA SER A 23 17.98 -25.05 6.70
C SER A 23 19.39 -25.25 7.24
N PRO A 24 20.45 -25.09 6.43
CA PRO A 24 21.84 -25.26 6.88
C PRO A 24 22.26 -24.34 8.04
N GLN A 25 21.47 -23.30 8.34
CA GLN A 25 21.70 -22.34 9.42
C GLN A 25 20.77 -22.55 10.63
N GLY A 26 19.97 -23.62 10.64
CA GLY A 26 19.05 -23.97 11.72
C GLY A 26 17.60 -24.14 11.28
N VAL A 27 16.78 -24.69 12.19
CA VAL A 27 15.35 -24.93 12.00
C VAL A 27 14.58 -23.64 12.30
N GLN A 28 13.83 -23.14 11.31
CA GLN A 28 13.00 -21.94 11.46
C GLN A 28 11.55 -22.23 11.09
N GLU A 29 10.61 -21.58 11.78
CA GLU A 29 9.19 -21.73 11.53
C GLU A 29 8.81 -21.14 10.16
N LEU A 30 8.10 -21.90 9.30
CA LEU A 30 7.72 -21.43 7.97
C LEU A 30 6.86 -20.14 8.02
N ALA A 31 6.10 -19.94 9.11
CA ALA A 31 5.33 -18.72 9.34
C ALA A 31 6.21 -17.45 9.36
N PHE A 32 7.47 -17.57 9.81
CA PHE A 32 8.43 -16.46 9.82
C PHE A 32 8.82 -16.01 8.40
N PHE A 33 8.98 -16.94 7.46
CA PHE A 33 9.32 -16.62 6.07
C PHE A 33 8.14 -16.01 5.30
N PHE A 34 6.92 -16.51 5.51
CA PHE A 34 5.72 -15.98 4.85
C PHE A 34 5.32 -14.60 5.36
N SER A 35 5.44 -14.36 6.68
CA SER A 35 5.18 -13.04 7.25
C SER A 35 6.20 -12.01 6.77
N ARG A 36 7.49 -12.35 6.73
CA ARG A 36 8.55 -11.44 6.25
C ARG A 36 8.42 -11.10 4.78
N SER A 37 8.19 -12.08 3.90
CA SER A 37 8.00 -11.85 2.46
C SER A 37 6.76 -11.01 2.14
N LEU A 38 5.65 -11.23 2.86
CA LEU A 38 4.45 -10.39 2.74
C LEU A 38 4.68 -8.97 3.26
N THR A 39 5.45 -8.82 4.33
CA THR A 39 5.79 -7.51 4.90
C THR A 39 6.70 -6.73 3.95
N GLU A 40 7.74 -7.36 3.38
CA GLU A 40 8.64 -6.70 2.42
C GLU A 40 7.91 -6.35 1.10
N ALA A 41 7.04 -7.22 0.59
CA ALA A 41 6.21 -6.89 -0.57
C ALA A 41 5.24 -5.72 -0.28
N GLY A 42 4.67 -5.67 0.93
CA GLY A 42 3.80 -4.59 1.39
C GLY A 42 4.52 -3.25 1.56
N ASP A 43 5.76 -3.28 2.09
CA ASP A 43 6.60 -2.09 2.26
C ASP A 43 7.08 -1.53 0.91
N VAL A 44 7.50 -2.39 -0.01
CA VAL A 44 7.86 -1.97 -1.38
C VAL A 44 6.65 -1.35 -2.07
N SER A 45 5.47 -1.98 -1.99
CA SER A 45 4.23 -1.42 -2.57
C SER A 45 3.85 -0.09 -1.93
N THR A 46 4.07 0.08 -0.62
CA THR A 46 3.79 1.33 0.09
C THR A 46 4.71 2.46 -0.37
N ARG A 47 6.02 2.17 -0.49
CA ARG A 47 7.01 3.14 -0.95
C ARG A 47 6.73 3.60 -2.38
N VAL A 48 6.46 2.65 -3.28
CA VAL A 48 6.10 2.95 -4.68
C VAL A 48 4.82 3.79 -4.76
N ALA A 49 3.80 3.47 -3.95
CA ALA A 49 2.58 4.27 -3.89
C ALA A 49 2.79 5.70 -3.38
N GLN A 50 3.68 5.89 -2.41
CA GLN A 50 4.03 7.22 -1.90
C GLN A 50 4.81 8.05 -2.92
N GLU A 51 5.77 7.44 -3.62
CA GLU A 51 6.54 8.09 -4.69
C GLU A 51 5.64 8.53 -5.84
N GLU A 52 4.74 7.66 -6.31
CA GLU A 52 3.80 8.00 -7.38
C GLU A 52 2.75 9.02 -6.94
N LEU A 53 2.27 8.94 -5.69
CA LEU A 53 1.39 9.98 -5.12
C LEU A 53 2.06 11.36 -5.16
N ARG A 54 3.34 11.42 -4.82
CA ARG A 54 4.11 12.66 -4.85
C ARG A 54 4.23 13.20 -6.28
N ARG A 55 4.59 12.36 -7.25
CA ARG A 55 4.68 12.76 -8.67
C ARG A 55 3.36 13.32 -9.20
N ILE A 56 2.25 12.64 -8.94
CA ILE A 56 0.92 13.09 -9.37
C ILE A 56 0.58 14.47 -8.81
N ILE A 57 0.96 14.74 -7.56
CA ILE A 57 0.71 16.03 -6.91
C ILE A 57 1.69 17.11 -7.41
N GLU A 58 2.94 16.76 -7.72
CA GLU A 58 3.90 17.69 -8.31
C GLU A 58 3.51 18.12 -9.74
N GLU A 59 2.86 17.23 -10.49
CA GLU A 59 2.34 17.48 -11.84
C GLU A 59 0.90 18.03 -11.86
N GLU A 60 0.27 18.24 -10.69
CA GLU A 60 -1.11 18.71 -10.63
C GLU A 60 -1.26 20.19 -10.99
N ASP A 61 -2.43 20.56 -11.50
CA ASP A 61 -2.80 21.97 -11.70
C ASP A 61 -3.09 22.64 -10.34
N PRO A 62 -2.31 23.65 -9.91
CA PRO A 62 -2.51 24.33 -8.64
C PRO A 62 -3.86 25.04 -8.52
N SER A 63 -4.50 25.38 -9.64
CA SER A 63 -5.84 26.00 -9.68
C SER A 63 -6.95 24.98 -9.38
N ARG A 64 -6.67 23.69 -9.62
CA ARG A 64 -7.60 22.57 -9.47
C ARG A 64 -6.88 21.31 -8.94
N PRO A 65 -6.41 21.35 -7.68
CA PRO A 65 -5.68 20.23 -7.08
C PRO A 65 -6.56 18.98 -6.94
N TYR A 66 -5.94 17.80 -7.04
CA TYR A 66 -6.63 16.52 -6.97
C TYR A 66 -7.09 16.20 -5.55
N SER A 67 -8.35 15.76 -5.42
CA SER A 67 -8.87 15.26 -4.15
C SER A 67 -8.28 13.90 -3.79
N ASP A 68 -8.41 13.47 -2.53
CA ASP A 68 -7.97 12.13 -2.11
C ASP A 68 -8.66 10.99 -2.87
N ALA A 69 -9.89 11.24 -3.36
CA ALA A 69 -10.61 10.28 -4.17
C ALA A 69 -10.03 10.21 -5.59
N ASP A 70 -9.67 11.35 -6.17
CA ASP A 70 -9.04 11.43 -7.49
C ASP A 70 -7.65 10.81 -7.48
N LEU A 71 -6.84 11.12 -6.47
CA LEU A 71 -5.51 10.53 -6.26
C LEU A 71 -5.60 9.01 -6.10
N SER A 72 -6.61 8.51 -5.37
CA SER A 72 -6.88 7.07 -5.25
C SER A 72 -7.23 6.43 -6.60
N ALA A 73 -8.03 7.11 -7.42
CA ALA A 73 -8.38 6.62 -8.76
C ALA A 73 -7.17 6.62 -9.72
N LEU A 74 -6.33 7.67 -9.67
CA LEU A 74 -5.11 7.78 -10.47
C LEU A 74 -4.08 6.71 -10.12
N LEU A 75 -3.86 6.48 -8.82
CA LEU A 75 -3.02 5.38 -8.35
C LEU A 75 -3.58 4.02 -8.80
N ARG A 76 -4.89 3.82 -8.71
CA ARG A 76 -5.54 2.59 -9.17
C ARG A 76 -5.36 2.36 -10.68
N ALA A 77 -5.41 3.41 -11.48
CA ALA A 77 -5.16 3.34 -12.93
C ALA A 77 -3.72 2.89 -13.25
N LYS A 78 -2.77 3.18 -12.36
CA LYS A 78 -1.37 2.71 -12.42
C LYS A 78 -1.16 1.31 -11.81
N GLY A 79 -2.23 0.61 -11.42
CA GLY A 79 -2.17 -0.71 -10.78
C GLY A 79 -1.95 -0.67 -9.26
N LEU A 80 -1.89 0.52 -8.65
CA LEU A 80 -1.67 0.71 -7.22
C LEU A 80 -3.02 0.88 -6.52
N VAL A 81 -3.57 -0.22 -5.99
CA VAL A 81 -4.88 -0.22 -5.34
C VAL A 81 -4.78 0.36 -3.93
N VAL A 82 -4.93 1.68 -3.82
CA VAL A 82 -4.84 2.42 -2.55
C VAL A 82 -6.19 3.04 -2.22
N LYS A 83 -6.75 2.75 -1.04
CA LYS A 83 -8.01 3.34 -0.56
C LYS A 83 -7.83 4.83 -0.23
N ARG A 84 -8.89 5.64 -0.37
CA ARG A 84 -8.90 7.08 -0.04
C ARG A 84 -8.29 7.42 1.34
N ARG A 85 -8.65 6.65 2.38
CA ARG A 85 -8.11 6.86 3.75
C ARG A 85 -6.58 6.64 3.81
N THR A 86 -6.08 5.67 3.04
CA THR A 86 -4.66 5.38 2.94
C THR A 86 -3.92 6.50 2.20
N VAL A 87 -4.52 7.05 1.13
CA VAL A 87 -4.00 8.26 0.45
C VAL A 87 -3.88 9.43 1.41
N ALA A 88 -4.92 9.69 2.21
CA ALA A 88 -4.87 10.75 3.23
C ALA A 88 -3.76 10.52 4.27
N ASN A 89 -3.53 9.28 4.69
CA ASN A 89 -2.42 8.94 5.59
C ASN A 89 -1.06 9.16 4.91
N TYR A 90 -0.88 8.70 3.67
CA TYR A 90 0.36 8.91 2.93
C TYR A 90 0.65 10.40 2.71
N ARG A 91 -0.35 11.21 2.37
CA ARG A 91 -0.18 12.67 2.30
C ARG A 91 0.30 13.26 3.61
N LYS A 92 -0.28 12.85 4.75
CA LYS A 92 0.17 13.33 6.07
C LYS A 92 1.62 12.94 6.37
N LEU A 93 2.02 11.72 6.02
CA LEU A 93 3.40 11.24 6.19
C LEU A 93 4.38 12.00 5.29
N LEU A 94 3.94 12.43 4.12
CA LEU A 94 4.72 13.22 3.16
C LEU A 94 4.62 14.74 3.39
N ASP A 95 3.94 15.18 4.45
CA ASP A 95 3.65 16.58 4.77
C ASP A 95 2.95 17.35 3.63
N ILE A 96 2.07 16.66 2.89
CA ILE A 96 1.32 17.23 1.77
C ILE A 96 -0.07 17.70 2.24
N PRO A 97 -0.39 19.00 2.13
CA PRO A 97 -1.68 19.52 2.54
C PRO A 97 -2.85 18.93 1.73
N SER A 98 -4.07 19.06 2.27
CA SER A 98 -5.30 18.66 1.56
C SER A 98 -5.48 19.45 0.27
N ALA A 99 -6.24 18.89 -0.68
CA ALA A 99 -6.56 19.58 -1.94
C ALA A 99 -7.09 21.00 -1.71
N SER A 100 -7.96 21.20 -0.72
CA SER A 100 -8.49 22.53 -0.36
C SER A 100 -7.40 23.54 0.04
N ASN A 101 -6.33 23.08 0.68
CA ASN A 101 -5.22 23.92 1.13
C ASN A 101 -4.12 24.06 0.06
N ARG A 102 -4.12 23.21 -0.98
CA ARG A 102 -3.19 23.30 -2.11
C ARG A 102 -3.68 24.23 -3.22
N ARG A 103 -4.98 24.55 -3.22
CA ARG A 103 -5.59 25.39 -4.25
C ARG A 103 -5.04 26.81 -4.17
N ARG A 104 -4.42 27.28 -5.25
CA ARG A 104 -3.97 28.66 -5.43
C ARG A 104 -4.80 29.30 -6.54
N TYR A 105 -5.26 30.54 -6.31
CA TYR A 105 -5.99 31.35 -7.28
C TYR A 105 -5.02 32.22 -8.08
#